data_AF-A0A3B7LE26-F1
#
_entry.id   AF-A0A3B7LE26-F1
#
_cell.length_a   1.000
_cell.length_b   1.000
_cell.length_c   1.000
_cell.angle_alpha   90.00
_cell.angle_beta   90.00
_cell.angle_gamma   90.00
#
_symmetry.space_group_name_H-M   'P 1'
#
loop_
_entity.id
_entity.type
_entity.pdbx_description
1 polymer ?
#
loop_
_entity_poly.entity_id
_entity_poly.type
_entity_poly.pdbx_seq_one_letter_code
_entity_poly.pdbx_strand_id
1 'polypeptide(L)' 'MTLERFSELSGLTVDTVRGQIQQGNLPFIKVGRRRLVNVALLTAECLHSEDWA' A
#
# COMPACT_ATOMS: atom_id res chain seq x y z
N MET A 1 7.25 -2.94 2.71
CA MET A 1 7.50 -3.80 1.53
C MET A 1 7.74 -2.94 0.30
N THR A 2 8.53 -3.37 -0.70
CA THR A 2 8.73 -2.59 -1.94
C THR A 2 7.48 -2.55 -2.80
N LEU A 3 7.37 -1.56 -3.70
CA LEU A 3 6.22 -1.43 -4.61
C LEU A 3 6.17 -2.60 -5.60
N GLU A 4 7.34 -3.02 -6.09
CA GLU A 4 7.48 -4.15 -7.01
C GLU A 4 7.00 -5.44 -6.35
N ARG A 5 7.43 -5.69 -5.10
CA ARG A 5 7.01 -6.89 -4.38
C ARG A 5 5.53 -6.87 -4.00
N PHE A 6 4.99 -5.70 -3.64
CA PHE A 6 3.56 -5.57 -3.37
C PHE A 6 2.74 -5.78 -4.65
N SER A 7 3.21 -5.28 -5.79
CA SER A 7 2.60 -5.50 -7.11
C SER A 7 2.54 -7.00 -7.46
N GLU A 8 3.65 -7.72 -7.31
CA GLU A 8 3.71 -9.18 -7.52
C GLU A 8 2.69 -9.94 -6.66
N LEU A 9 2.57 -9.58 -5.38
CA LEU A 9 1.72 -10.31 -4.42
C LEU A 9 0.23 -9.93 -4.52
N SER A 10 -0.07 -8.67 -4.87
CA SER A 10 -1.45 -8.18 -4.98
C SER A 10 -2.08 -8.39 -6.36
N GLY A 11 -1.27 -8.65 -7.40
CA GLY A 11 -1.72 -8.71 -8.79
C GLY A 11 -1.98 -7.35 -9.43
N LEU A 12 -1.80 -6.24 -8.70
CA LEU A 12 -1.87 -4.89 -9.24
C LEU A 12 -0.58 -4.55 -9.99
N THR A 13 -0.65 -3.72 -11.02
CA THR A 13 0.56 -3.17 -11.66
C THR A 13 1.25 -2.18 -10.72
N VAL A 14 2.57 -2.01 -10.88
CA VAL A 14 3.35 -1.04 -10.09
C VAL A 14 2.80 0.38 -10.24
N ASP A 15 2.31 0.74 -11.43
CA ASP A 15 1.71 2.06 -11.68
C ASP A 15 0.38 2.24 -10.95
N THR A 16 -0.47 1.20 -10.91
CA THR A 16 -1.69 1.22 -10.10
C THR A 16 -1.36 1.39 -8.62
N VAL A 17 -0.39 0.63 -8.09
CA VAL A 17 0.07 0.76 -6.69
C VAL A 17 0.56 2.18 -6.42
N ARG A 18 1.32 2.78 -7.34
CA ARG A 18 1.79 4.17 -7.21
C ARG A 18 0.63 5.16 -7.23
N GLY A 19 -0.37 4.95 -8.08
CA GLY A 19 -1.60 5.75 -8.13
C GLY A 19 -2.37 5.70 -6.81
N GLN A 20 -2.55 4.51 -6.23
CA GLN A 20 -3.21 4.35 -4.93
C GLN A 20 -2.47 5.08 -3.80
N ILE A 21 -1.13 5.05 -3.82
CA ILE A 21 -0.30 5.84 -2.88
C ILE A 21 -0.52 7.34 -3.08
N GLN A 22 -0.59 7.82 -4.33
CA GLN A 22 -0.80 9.24 -4.62
C GLN A 22 -2.20 9.73 -4.23
N GLN A 23 -3.20 8.86 -4.36
CA GLN A 23 -4.59 9.13 -3.97
C GLN A 23 -4.81 9.04 -2.45
N GLY A 24 -3.84 8.52 -1.69
CA GLY A 24 -3.94 8.35 -0.24
C GLY A 24 -4.61 7.06 0.21
N ASN A 25 -4.93 6.16 -0.71
CA ASN A 25 -5.63 4.89 -0.43
C ASN A 25 -4.71 3.78 0.09
N LEU A 26 -3.39 3.90 -0.13
CA LEU A 26 -2.42 2.90 0.30
C LEU A 26 -1.37 3.52 1.22
N PRO A 27 -1.25 3.05 2.47
CA PRO A 27 -0.27 3.59 3.40
C PRO A 27 1.15 3.25 2.95
N PHE A 28 2.05 4.23 3.01
CA PHE A 28 3.44 4.07 2.63
C PHE A 28 4.37 4.79 3.60
N ILE A 29 5.62 4.34 3.64
CA ILE A 29 6.72 5.02 4.32
C ILE A 29 7.82 5.37 3.31
N LYS A 30 8.45 6.53 3.50
CA LYS A 30 9.63 6.93 2.73
C LYS A 30 10.88 6.45 3.47
N VAL A 31 11.69 5.61 2.81
CA VAL A 31 12.98 5.14 3.32
C VAL A 31 14.05 5.55 2.32
N GLY A 32 14.80 6.59 2.68
CA GLY A 32 15.74 7.25 1.78
C GLY A 32 15.04 7.76 0.51
N ARG A 33 15.47 7.23 -0.65
CA ARG A 33 14.91 7.59 -1.97
C ARG A 33 13.74 6.70 -2.41
N ARG A 34 13.43 5.64 -1.66
CA ARG A 34 12.37 4.68 -2.03
C ARG A 34 11.12 4.91 -1.19
N ARG A 35 9.96 4.61 -1.79
CA ARG A 35 8.70 4.44 -1.06
C ARG A 35 8.52 2.94 -0.83
N LEU A 36 8.02 2.58 0.35
CA LEU A 36 7.68 1.21 0.70
C LEU A 36 6.23 1.21 1.19
N VAL A 37 5.45 0.22 0.76
CA VAL A 37 4.10 -0.01 1.31
C VAL A 37 4.23 -0.38 2.77
N ASN A 38 3.49 0.32 3.63
CA ASN A 38 3.42 0.04 5.06
C ASN A 38 2.39 -1.07 5.30
N VAL A 39 2.83 -2.31 5.11
CA VAL A 39 1.95 -3.50 5.21
C VAL A 39 1.38 -3.65 6.61
N ALA A 40 2.13 -3.32 7.67
CA ALA A 40 1.62 -3.41 9.03
C ALA A 40 0.43 -2.48 9.27
N LEU A 41 0.54 -1.22 8.82
CA LEU A 41 -0.55 -0.26 8.91
C LEU A 41 -1.73 -0.66 8.03
N LEU A 42 -1.47 -1.05 6.77
CA LEU A 42 -2.53 -1.55 5.87
C LEU A 42 -3.30 -2.71 6.50
N THR A 43 -2.59 -3.70 7.04
CA THR A 43 -3.22 -4.85 7.69
C THR A 43 -4.01 -4.42 8.92
N ALA A 44 -3.50 -3.49 9.73
CA ALA A 44 -4.24 -2.96 10.86
C ALA A 44 -5.51 -2.22 10.39
N GLU A 45 -5.42 -1.32 9.42
CA GLU A 45 -6.56 -0.59 8.86
C GLU A 45 -7.62 -1.56 8.31
N CYS A 46 -7.21 -2.57 7.53
CA CYS A 46 -8.14 -3.57 6.99
C CYS A 46 -8.78 -4.46 8.07
N LEU A 47 -8.07 -4.78 9.15
CA LEU A 47 -8.61 -5.60 10.26
C LEU A 47 -9.56 -4.80 11.17
N HIS A 48 -9.32 -3.51 11.33
CA HIS A 48 -10.10 -2.63 12.21
C HIS A 48 -11.15 -1.78 11.47
N SER A 49 -11.18 -1.84 10.13
CA SER A 49 -12.22 -1.20 9.34
C SER A 49 -13.55 -1.89 9.62
N GLU A 50 -14.35 -1.31 10.51
CA GLU A 50 -15.70 -1.78 10.85
C GLU A 50 -16.77 -1.42 9.81
N ASP A 51 -16.42 -0.66 8.77
CA ASP A 51 -17.39 -0.12 7.84
C ASP A 51 -17.44 -0.89 6.51
N TRP A 52 -18.41 -1.79 6.42
CA TRP A 52 -19.08 -2.12 5.15
C TRP A 52 -20.37 -1.30 5.01
N ALA A 53 -20.30 0.03 5.18
CA ALA A 53 -21.41 0.94 4.93
C ALA A 53 -21.53 1.32 3.44
#